data_AF-A0A3N0DDG8-F1
#
_entry.id   AF-A0A3N0DDG8-F1
#
_cell.length_a   1.000
_cell.length_b   1.000
_cell.length_c   1.000
_cell.angle_alpha   90.00
_cell.angle_beta   90.00
_cell.angle_gamma   90.00
#
_symmetry.space_group_name_H-M   'P 1'
#
loop_
_entity.id
_entity.type
_entity.pdbx_description
1 polymer ?
#
loop_
_entity_poly.entity_id
_entity_poly.type
_entity_poly.pdbx_seq_one_letter_code
_entity_poly.pdbx_strand_id
1 'polypeptide(L)'
;MLSVSLGGPPRRAWQVIAFLVLAVLLGGLFLSRERRAPHPLLPPRLFGSTVFALLAAVAFLMGAAKAATTVYLPLFLQIAMGSDPFDTGLIMVSLVVGITAGALASGELVSRTGRYKPYLIAGTGLASAGLVLTHLLDARSSGWTVVGTLLVFGLGFGLTAPILTLAVQNAVGYEDLGVSVSGIGYFRSLGRTLGIAVVGSVFAVRLGHNLAEEEATSDLDIAALRADPAALDAYTLSIREMYLGSVGLALTAFALSWFLREIPLQPGATPPEPTDPLRTAPVPRTSIEEVERILSAAGNREALRGLFTRIAEDAGVRLPPRACWLLITALRESPLDLERLGQRSVVDASIIGYAVDELETRGLARRTGAGLVLTGEGRAVATQLTASRRRMLRDVVGTWATAEHATVEALLERLDRALTGQDDLPPG
;
A
#
# COMPACT_ATOMS: atom_id res chain seq x y z
N MET A 1 -10.62 0.11 -27.13
CA MET A 1 -12.09 -0.04 -27.05
C MET A 1 -12.74 0.30 -28.39
N LEU A 2 -12.51 1.48 -28.99
CA LEU A 2 -13.01 1.81 -30.36
C LEU A 2 -12.35 1.02 -31.51
N SER A 3 -11.15 0.46 -31.32
CA SER A 3 -10.46 -0.34 -32.34
C SER A 3 -10.95 -1.80 -32.45
N VAL A 4 -11.66 -2.31 -31.44
CA VAL A 4 -12.07 -3.72 -31.36
C VAL A 4 -13.53 -3.92 -31.83
N SER A 5 -14.35 -2.86 -31.79
CA SER A 5 -15.77 -2.93 -32.17
C SER A 5 -16.04 -3.02 -33.68
N LEU A 6 -15.02 -2.98 -34.52
CA LEU A 6 -15.19 -2.90 -35.98
C LEU A 6 -14.25 -3.89 -36.68
N GLY A 7 -14.63 -5.17 -36.65
CA GLY A 7 -14.04 -6.22 -37.49
C GLY A 7 -14.34 -5.97 -38.96
N GLY A 8 -13.34 -5.57 -39.74
CA GLY A 8 -13.44 -5.37 -41.18
C GLY A 8 -12.05 -5.44 -41.85
N PRO A 9 -11.98 -5.65 -43.19
CA PRO A 9 -10.82 -6.13 -43.98
C PRO A 9 -9.53 -5.29 -43.81
N PRO A 10 -8.35 -5.69 -44.36
CA PRO A 10 -7.00 -5.16 -44.08
C PRO A 10 -6.77 -3.63 -44.25
N ARG A 11 -7.80 -2.88 -44.61
CA ARG A 11 -7.86 -1.41 -44.68
C ARG A 11 -7.74 -0.68 -43.32
N ARG A 12 -7.50 -1.37 -42.20
CA ARG A 12 -7.37 -0.77 -40.84
C ARG A 12 -6.02 -0.96 -40.14
N ALA A 13 -5.06 -1.66 -40.76
CA ALA A 13 -3.70 -1.79 -40.19
C ALA A 13 -3.03 -0.43 -39.93
N TRP A 14 -3.28 0.56 -40.80
CA TRP A 14 -2.78 1.93 -40.62
C TRP A 14 -3.37 2.63 -39.39
N GLN A 15 -4.57 2.26 -38.92
CA GLN A 15 -5.16 2.86 -37.71
C GLN A 15 -4.48 2.32 -36.45
N VAL A 16 -4.15 1.03 -36.40
CA VAL A 16 -3.37 0.43 -35.32
C VAL A 16 -1.97 1.03 -35.28
N ILE A 17 -1.32 1.16 -36.43
CA ILE A 17 -0.03 1.84 -36.57
C ILE A 17 -0.16 3.31 -36.17
N ALA A 18 -1.21 4.03 -36.57
CA ALA A 18 -1.44 5.41 -36.20
C ALA A 18 -1.65 5.59 -34.69
N PHE A 19 -2.38 4.68 -34.03
CA PHE A 19 -2.54 4.70 -32.57
C PHE A 19 -1.25 4.34 -31.83
N LEU A 20 -0.44 3.41 -32.37
CA LEU A 20 0.89 3.11 -31.83
C LEU A 20 1.83 4.31 -31.98
N VAL A 21 1.87 4.94 -33.15
CA VAL A 21 2.65 6.16 -33.42
C VAL A 21 2.17 7.30 -32.52
N LEU A 22 0.86 7.49 -32.37
CA LEU A 22 0.28 8.49 -31.48
C LEU A 22 0.61 8.20 -30.01
N ALA A 23 0.58 6.95 -29.58
CA ALA A 23 0.98 6.55 -28.23
C ALA A 23 2.48 6.81 -27.97
N VAL A 24 3.34 6.51 -28.95
CA VAL A 24 4.78 6.83 -28.88
C VAL A 24 5.02 8.34 -28.88
N LEU A 25 4.31 9.10 -29.70
CA LEU A 25 4.39 10.56 -29.76
C LEU A 25 3.91 11.21 -28.46
N LEU A 26 2.75 10.79 -27.94
CA LEU A 26 2.21 11.27 -26.66
C LEU A 26 3.10 10.85 -25.49
N GLY A 27 3.65 9.63 -25.52
CA GLY A 27 4.64 9.17 -24.55
C GLY A 27 5.91 10.02 -24.59
N GLY A 28 6.47 10.26 -25.77
CA GLY A 28 7.64 11.12 -25.94
C GLY A 28 7.38 12.58 -25.52
N LEU A 29 6.19 13.11 -25.83
CA LEU A 29 5.77 14.44 -25.42
C LEU A 29 5.58 14.54 -23.90
N PHE A 30 4.99 13.51 -23.30
CA PHE A 30 4.86 13.37 -21.85
C PHE A 30 6.24 13.35 -21.20
N LEU A 31 7.16 12.48 -21.62
CA LEU A 31 8.52 12.45 -21.09
C LEU A 31 9.26 13.78 -21.29
N SER A 32 9.08 14.45 -22.44
CA SER A 32 9.71 15.74 -22.71
C SER A 32 9.15 16.88 -21.86
N ARG A 33 7.84 16.86 -21.57
CA ARG A 33 7.19 17.84 -20.69
C ARG A 33 7.58 17.58 -19.24
N GLU A 34 7.57 16.31 -18.82
CA GLU A 34 7.93 15.89 -17.47
C GLU A 34 9.37 16.27 -17.12
N ARG A 35 10.30 16.10 -18.06
CA ARG A 35 11.71 16.51 -17.88
C ARG A 35 11.92 18.03 -17.79
N ARG A 36 10.97 18.83 -18.27
CA ARG A 36 11.05 20.31 -18.29
C ARG A 36 10.18 20.97 -17.23
N ALA A 37 9.31 20.21 -16.54
CA ALA A 37 8.41 20.75 -15.53
C ALA A 37 9.16 21.13 -14.24
N PRO A 38 8.86 22.28 -13.61
CA PRO A 38 9.43 22.68 -12.32
C PRO A 38 9.08 21.70 -11.19
N HIS A 39 7.88 21.11 -11.26
CA HIS A 39 7.36 20.11 -10.32
C HIS A 39 6.85 18.88 -11.11
N PRO A 40 7.73 17.94 -11.50
CA PRO A 40 7.32 16.72 -12.21
C PRO A 40 6.47 15.81 -11.31
N LEU A 41 5.43 15.20 -11.88
CA LEU A 41 4.60 14.19 -11.22
C LEU A 41 5.38 12.91 -10.94
N LEU A 42 6.32 12.56 -11.82
CA LEU A 42 7.29 11.47 -11.64
C LEU A 42 8.70 12.02 -11.88
N PRO A 43 9.41 12.48 -10.84
CA PRO A 43 10.76 12.99 -10.95
C PRO A 43 11.64 11.97 -11.68
N PRO A 44 12.30 12.34 -12.80
CA PRO A 44 13.12 11.42 -13.57
C PRO A 44 14.28 10.82 -12.75
N ARG A 45 14.62 11.46 -11.63
CA ARG A 45 15.59 11.00 -10.62
C ARG A 45 15.18 9.67 -10.00
N LEU A 46 13.87 9.39 -9.83
CA LEU A 46 13.37 8.13 -9.27
C LEU A 46 13.72 6.93 -10.16
N PHE A 47 13.71 7.09 -11.49
CA PHE A 47 14.14 6.04 -12.42
C PHE A 47 15.65 5.83 -12.47
N GLY A 48 16.43 6.72 -11.85
CA GLY A 48 17.86 6.47 -11.60
C GLY A 48 18.07 5.34 -10.59
N SER A 49 17.09 5.07 -9.72
CA SER A 49 17.10 3.90 -8.84
C SER A 49 16.65 2.66 -9.59
N THR A 50 17.57 1.71 -9.77
CA THR A 50 17.25 0.38 -10.35
C THR A 50 16.15 -0.33 -9.56
N VAL A 51 16.08 -0.12 -8.24
CA VAL A 51 15.06 -0.73 -7.38
C VAL A 51 13.67 -0.18 -7.73
N PHE A 52 13.52 1.14 -7.83
CA PHE A 52 12.24 1.75 -8.21
C PHE A 52 11.79 1.31 -9.62
N ALA A 53 12.70 1.34 -10.59
CA ALA A 53 12.40 0.95 -11.97
C ALA A 53 11.94 -0.53 -12.06
N LEU A 54 12.59 -1.44 -11.34
CA LEU A 54 12.19 -2.85 -11.28
C LEU A 54 10.83 -3.02 -10.59
N LEU A 55 10.59 -2.34 -9.46
CA LEU A 55 9.30 -2.40 -8.77
C LEU A 55 8.15 -1.86 -9.65
N ALA A 56 8.39 -0.76 -10.37
CA ALA A 56 7.46 -0.19 -11.32
C ALA A 56 7.16 -1.16 -12.48
N ALA A 57 8.20 -1.80 -13.03
CA ALA A 57 8.04 -2.79 -14.10
C ALA A 57 7.26 -4.03 -13.64
N VAL A 58 7.56 -4.57 -12.45
CA VAL A 58 6.82 -5.69 -11.87
C VAL A 58 5.36 -5.31 -11.59
N ALA A 59 5.12 -4.11 -11.04
CA ALA A 59 3.76 -3.60 -10.80
C ALA A 59 2.96 -3.45 -12.10
N PHE A 60 3.60 -2.97 -13.17
CA PHE A 60 3.01 -2.85 -14.50
C PHE A 60 2.64 -4.23 -15.07
N LEU A 61 3.60 -5.16 -15.13
CA LEU A 61 3.41 -6.47 -15.74
C LEU A 61 2.38 -7.31 -14.98
N MET A 62 2.46 -7.33 -13.66
CA MET A 62 1.52 -8.08 -12.83
C MET A 62 0.12 -7.45 -12.86
N GLY A 63 0.04 -6.11 -12.91
CA GLY A 63 -1.21 -5.38 -13.12
C GLY A 63 -1.84 -5.69 -14.48
N ALA A 64 -1.04 -5.78 -15.55
CA ALA A 64 -1.47 -6.13 -16.89
C ALA A 64 -2.04 -7.55 -16.95
N ALA A 65 -1.29 -8.54 -16.46
CA ALA A 65 -1.72 -9.94 -16.42
C ALA A 65 -3.01 -10.13 -15.62
N LYS A 66 -3.09 -9.53 -14.41
CA LYS A 66 -4.29 -9.63 -13.56
C LYS A 66 -5.51 -8.97 -14.18
N ALA A 67 -5.35 -7.81 -14.81
CA ALA A 67 -6.44 -7.11 -15.47
C ALA A 67 -6.99 -7.91 -16.65
N ALA A 68 -6.11 -8.44 -17.51
CA ALA A 68 -6.52 -9.30 -18.61
C ALA A 68 -7.29 -10.53 -18.11
N THR A 69 -6.78 -11.24 -17.11
CA THR A 69 -7.49 -12.41 -16.55
C THR A 69 -8.84 -12.04 -15.97
N THR A 70 -8.97 -10.93 -15.26
CA THR A 70 -10.25 -10.53 -14.64
C THR A 70 -11.30 -10.13 -15.70
N VAL A 71 -10.87 -9.65 -16.87
CA VAL A 71 -11.77 -9.31 -17.99
C VAL A 71 -12.19 -10.54 -18.79
N TYR A 72 -11.24 -11.40 -19.16
CA TYR A 72 -11.50 -12.48 -20.11
C TYR A 72 -11.90 -13.81 -19.45
N LEU A 73 -11.56 -14.04 -18.18
CA LEU A 73 -11.91 -15.30 -17.51
C LEU A 73 -13.43 -15.49 -17.33
N PRO A 74 -14.21 -14.47 -16.91
CA PRO A 74 -15.67 -14.61 -16.87
C PRO A 74 -16.27 -14.94 -18.23
N LEU A 75 -15.70 -14.38 -19.30
CA LEU A 75 -16.12 -14.67 -20.68
C LEU A 75 -15.79 -16.12 -21.06
N PHE A 76 -14.67 -16.66 -20.62
CA PHE A 76 -14.36 -18.09 -20.80
C PHE A 76 -15.34 -18.99 -20.04
N LEU A 77 -15.60 -18.67 -18.77
CA LEU A 77 -16.54 -19.41 -17.91
C LEU A 77 -17.94 -19.48 -18.51
N GLN A 78 -18.43 -18.33 -18.98
CA GLN A 78 -19.76 -18.27 -19.57
C GLN A 78 -19.78 -18.90 -20.96
N ILE A 79 -18.88 -18.52 -21.87
CA ILE A 79 -19.02 -18.89 -23.29
C ILE A 79 -18.53 -20.31 -23.55
N ALA A 80 -17.34 -20.68 -23.07
CA ALA A 80 -16.74 -21.99 -23.35
C ALA A 80 -17.24 -23.09 -22.39
N MET A 81 -17.35 -22.79 -21.09
CA MET A 81 -17.85 -23.75 -20.09
C MET A 81 -19.37 -23.72 -19.91
N GLY A 82 -20.08 -22.82 -20.58
CA GLY A 82 -21.54 -22.73 -20.50
C GLY A 82 -22.08 -22.36 -19.12
N SER A 83 -21.25 -21.82 -18.22
CA SER A 83 -21.67 -21.49 -16.85
C SER A 83 -22.65 -20.32 -16.84
N ASP A 84 -23.64 -20.37 -15.94
CA ASP A 84 -24.55 -19.25 -15.73
C ASP A 84 -23.84 -18.05 -15.08
N PRO A 85 -24.37 -16.82 -15.23
CA PRO A 85 -23.75 -15.62 -14.64
C PRO A 85 -23.60 -15.69 -13.12
N PHE A 86 -24.55 -16.33 -12.43
CA PHE A 86 -24.50 -16.52 -10.98
C PHE A 86 -23.33 -17.43 -10.57
N ASP A 87 -23.20 -18.60 -11.19
CA ASP A 87 -22.12 -19.56 -10.91
C ASP A 87 -20.76 -19.00 -11.28
N THR A 88 -20.68 -18.28 -12.41
CA THR A 88 -19.47 -17.55 -12.82
C THR A 88 -19.06 -16.54 -11.75
N GLY A 89 -20.03 -15.77 -11.22
CA GLY A 89 -19.81 -14.84 -10.12
C GLY A 89 -19.27 -15.55 -8.88
N LEU A 90 -19.86 -16.68 -8.49
CA LEU A 90 -19.43 -17.48 -7.34
C LEU A 90 -18.00 -18.03 -7.52
N ILE A 91 -17.66 -18.51 -8.72
CA ILE A 91 -16.30 -18.95 -9.06
C ILE A 91 -15.32 -17.78 -8.96
N MET A 92 -15.69 -16.60 -9.45
CA MET A 92 -14.83 -15.40 -9.37
C MET A 92 -14.61 -14.91 -7.93
N VAL A 93 -15.52 -15.21 -6.98
CA VAL A 93 -15.27 -14.95 -5.55
C VAL A 93 -14.02 -15.68 -5.07
N SER A 94 -13.75 -16.89 -5.56
CA SER A 94 -12.56 -17.65 -5.16
C SER A 94 -11.24 -16.92 -5.52
N LEU A 95 -11.21 -16.21 -6.64
CA LEU A 95 -10.09 -15.35 -7.02
C LEU A 95 -9.88 -14.24 -5.98
N VAL A 96 -10.96 -13.55 -5.58
CA VAL A 96 -10.90 -12.49 -4.57
C VAL A 96 -10.47 -13.03 -3.22
N VAL A 97 -10.98 -14.20 -2.81
CA VAL A 97 -10.56 -14.89 -1.59
C VAL A 97 -9.06 -15.20 -1.63
N GLY A 98 -8.55 -15.71 -2.75
CA GLY A 98 -7.12 -15.93 -2.94
C GLY A 98 -6.31 -14.64 -2.79
N ILE A 99 -6.73 -13.56 -3.45
CA ILE A 99 -6.06 -12.24 -3.37
C ILE A 99 -6.03 -11.73 -1.93
N THR A 100 -7.15 -11.78 -1.22
CA THR A 100 -7.24 -11.33 0.18
C THR A 100 -6.36 -12.19 1.08
N ALA A 101 -6.40 -13.51 0.94
CA ALA A 101 -5.58 -14.43 1.72
C ALA A 101 -4.07 -14.18 1.48
N GLY A 102 -3.66 -14.02 0.22
CA GLY A 102 -2.27 -13.69 -0.14
C GLY A 102 -1.82 -12.34 0.43
N ALA A 103 -2.69 -11.32 0.39
CA ALA A 103 -2.37 -10.01 0.92
C ALA A 103 -2.17 -10.04 2.45
N LEU A 104 -3.08 -10.69 3.18
CA LEU A 104 -2.97 -10.88 4.63
C LEU A 104 -1.72 -11.69 5.00
N ALA A 105 -1.47 -12.80 4.28
CA ALA A 105 -0.29 -13.62 4.50
C ALA A 105 1.00 -12.83 4.28
N SER A 106 1.07 -11.98 3.25
CA SER A 106 2.26 -11.17 2.99
C SER A 106 2.60 -10.20 4.13
N GLY A 107 1.59 -9.54 4.71
CA GLY A 107 1.80 -8.61 5.81
C GLY A 107 2.36 -9.31 7.05
N GLU A 108 1.77 -10.44 7.43
CA GLU A 108 2.21 -11.22 8.60
C GLU A 108 3.60 -11.84 8.38
N LEU A 109 3.83 -12.44 7.22
CA LEU A 109 5.10 -13.10 6.90
C LEU A 109 6.27 -12.11 6.88
N VAL A 110 6.06 -10.94 6.26
CA VAL A 110 7.10 -9.91 6.21
C VAL A 110 7.34 -9.30 7.59
N SER A 111 6.27 -9.08 8.38
CA SER A 111 6.37 -8.59 9.76
C SER A 111 7.21 -9.53 10.64
N ARG A 112 7.02 -10.85 10.52
CA ARG A 112 7.75 -11.85 11.31
C ARG A 112 9.21 -12.02 10.88
N THR A 113 9.49 -11.99 9.59
CA THR A 113 10.81 -12.36 9.05
C THR A 113 11.71 -11.16 8.75
N GLY A 114 11.14 -9.96 8.65
CA GLY A 114 11.89 -8.75 8.31
C GLY A 114 12.51 -8.80 6.90
N ARG A 115 11.99 -9.64 6.01
CA ARG A 115 12.46 -9.77 4.62
C ARG A 115 11.27 -9.74 3.68
N TYR A 116 11.34 -8.98 2.59
CA TYR A 116 10.23 -8.87 1.64
C TYR A 116 10.55 -9.45 0.26
N LYS A 117 11.84 -9.51 -0.12
CA LYS A 117 12.24 -10.00 -1.44
C LYS A 117 11.84 -11.47 -1.68
N PRO A 118 12.05 -12.42 -0.76
CA PRO A 118 11.67 -13.81 -0.98
C PRO A 118 10.16 -13.99 -1.23
N TYR A 119 9.33 -13.22 -0.53
CA TYR A 119 7.89 -13.27 -0.69
C TYR A 119 7.39 -12.60 -1.97
N LEU A 120 8.10 -11.58 -2.47
CA LEU A 120 7.82 -11.03 -3.80
C LEU A 120 8.10 -12.06 -4.90
N ILE A 121 9.23 -12.77 -4.79
CA ILE A 121 9.60 -13.84 -5.73
C ILE A 121 8.57 -14.98 -5.65
N ALA A 122 8.22 -15.42 -4.43
CA ALA A 122 7.22 -16.46 -4.23
C ALA A 122 5.84 -16.04 -4.78
N GLY A 123 5.39 -14.82 -4.51
CA GLY A 123 4.12 -14.30 -5.00
C GLY A 123 4.07 -14.20 -6.52
N THR A 124 5.11 -13.62 -7.15
CA THR A 124 5.20 -13.53 -8.62
C THR A 124 5.30 -14.91 -9.27
N GLY A 125 5.99 -15.87 -8.64
CA GLY A 125 6.09 -17.25 -9.11
C GLY A 125 4.77 -18.00 -8.99
N LEU A 126 4.08 -17.87 -7.87
CA LEU A 126 2.77 -18.49 -7.64
C LEU A 126 1.69 -17.91 -8.56
N ALA A 127 1.71 -16.61 -8.81
CA ALA A 127 0.83 -15.97 -9.78
C ALA A 127 1.10 -16.50 -11.21
N SER A 128 2.36 -16.66 -11.57
CA SER A 128 2.75 -17.25 -12.86
C SER A 128 2.27 -18.70 -12.98
N ALA A 129 2.45 -19.51 -11.94
CA ALA A 129 1.94 -20.88 -11.88
C ALA A 129 0.41 -20.93 -12.02
N GLY A 130 -0.31 -20.05 -11.32
CA GLY A 130 -1.77 -19.94 -11.43
C GLY A 130 -2.23 -19.57 -12.84
N LEU A 131 -1.51 -18.70 -13.54
CA LEU A 131 -1.80 -18.37 -14.95
C LEU A 131 -1.50 -19.53 -15.90
N VAL A 132 -0.41 -20.27 -15.67
CA VAL A 132 -0.11 -21.49 -16.44
C VAL A 132 -1.22 -22.52 -16.24
N LEU A 133 -1.68 -22.73 -15.01
CA LEU A 133 -2.83 -23.59 -14.73
C LEU A 133 -4.10 -23.09 -15.41
N THR A 134 -4.32 -21.77 -15.45
CA THR A 134 -5.48 -21.18 -16.15
C THR A 134 -5.42 -21.45 -17.65
N HIS A 135 -4.23 -21.40 -18.26
CA HIS A 135 -4.02 -21.76 -19.67
C HIS A 135 -4.28 -23.25 -19.96
N LEU A 136 -4.19 -24.13 -18.96
CA LEU A 136 -4.48 -25.55 -19.10
C LEU A 136 -5.97 -25.88 -18.90
N LEU A 137 -6.80 -24.90 -18.53
CA LEU A 137 -8.24 -25.10 -18.41
C LEU A 137 -8.83 -25.32 -19.81
N ASP A 138 -9.65 -26.36 -19.90
CA ASP A 138 -10.47 -26.70 -21.06
C ASP A 138 -11.97 -26.60 -20.69
N ALA A 139 -12.86 -26.60 -21.69
CA ALA A 139 -14.32 -26.54 -21.50
C ALA A 139 -14.87 -27.71 -20.65
N ARG A 140 -14.12 -28.82 -20.54
CA ARG A 140 -14.46 -30.00 -19.73
C ARG A 140 -13.90 -29.97 -18.32
N SER A 141 -13.22 -28.89 -17.92
CA SER A 141 -12.63 -28.77 -16.59
C SER A 141 -13.70 -28.77 -15.51
N SER A 142 -13.46 -29.45 -14.39
CA SER A 142 -14.39 -29.39 -13.26
C SER A 142 -14.40 -28.01 -12.63
N GLY A 143 -15.55 -27.56 -12.10
CA GLY A 143 -15.64 -26.28 -11.39
C GLY A 143 -14.65 -26.17 -10.22
N TRP A 144 -14.36 -27.28 -9.53
CA TRP A 144 -13.35 -27.33 -8.47
C TRP A 144 -11.93 -27.07 -8.98
N THR A 145 -11.59 -27.56 -10.17
CA THR A 145 -10.30 -27.29 -10.83
C THR A 145 -10.16 -25.80 -11.14
N VAL A 146 -11.22 -25.17 -11.64
CA VAL A 146 -11.24 -23.72 -11.92
C VAL A 146 -11.07 -22.93 -10.62
N VAL A 147 -11.83 -23.26 -9.57
CA VAL A 147 -11.74 -22.62 -8.25
C VAL A 147 -10.33 -22.76 -7.66
N GLY A 148 -9.75 -23.95 -7.70
CA GLY A 148 -8.39 -24.19 -7.21
C GLY A 148 -7.35 -23.37 -7.97
N THR A 149 -7.48 -23.31 -9.30
CA THR A 149 -6.60 -22.53 -10.18
C THR A 149 -6.69 -21.03 -9.87
N LEU A 150 -7.90 -20.52 -9.67
CA LEU A 150 -8.15 -19.12 -9.31
C LEU A 150 -7.64 -18.76 -7.92
N LEU A 151 -7.76 -19.67 -6.96
CA LEU A 151 -7.18 -19.50 -5.64
C LEU A 151 -5.66 -19.40 -5.70
N VAL A 152 -4.99 -20.27 -6.47
CA VAL A 152 -3.54 -20.23 -6.65
C VAL A 152 -3.10 -18.92 -7.29
N PHE A 153 -3.75 -18.54 -8.40
CA PHE A 153 -3.47 -17.26 -9.08
C PHE A 153 -3.71 -16.06 -8.15
N GLY A 154 -4.86 -16.04 -7.48
CA GLY A 154 -5.24 -15.00 -6.55
C GLY A 154 -4.25 -14.87 -5.38
N LEU A 155 -3.86 -15.97 -4.77
CA LEU A 155 -2.92 -15.99 -3.65
C LEU A 155 -1.54 -15.46 -4.07
N GLY A 156 -1.06 -15.88 -5.23
CA GLY A 156 0.19 -15.35 -5.79
C GLY A 156 0.12 -13.85 -6.03
N PHE A 157 -0.94 -13.38 -6.70
CA PHE A 157 -1.13 -11.95 -6.94
C PHE A 157 -1.27 -11.16 -5.64
N GLY A 158 -2.05 -11.67 -4.69
CA GLY A 158 -2.29 -11.07 -3.37
C GLY A 158 -1.01 -10.85 -2.57
N LEU A 159 -0.07 -11.79 -2.65
CA LEU A 159 1.25 -11.64 -2.02
C LEU A 159 2.04 -10.46 -2.60
N THR A 160 1.94 -10.21 -3.91
CA THR A 160 2.80 -9.22 -4.58
C THR A 160 2.43 -7.76 -4.28
N ALA A 161 1.14 -7.42 -4.22
CA ALA A 161 0.72 -6.02 -4.23
C ALA A 161 1.14 -5.23 -2.97
N PRO A 162 0.99 -5.75 -1.73
CA PRO A 162 1.48 -5.08 -0.53
C PRO A 162 3.01 -5.01 -0.47
N ILE A 163 3.69 -6.07 -0.93
CA ILE A 163 5.15 -6.14 -0.92
C ILE A 163 5.77 -5.09 -1.85
N LEU A 164 5.20 -4.88 -3.04
CA LEU A 164 5.70 -3.84 -3.96
C LEU A 164 5.63 -2.46 -3.33
N THR A 165 4.52 -2.16 -2.63
CA THR A 165 4.35 -0.90 -1.92
C THR A 165 5.38 -0.78 -0.79
N LEU A 166 5.52 -1.80 0.04
CA LEU A 166 6.49 -1.83 1.14
C LEU A 166 7.94 -1.70 0.65
N ALA A 167 8.28 -2.40 -0.44
CA ALA A 167 9.62 -2.35 -1.03
C ALA A 167 9.94 -0.95 -1.56
N VAL A 168 8.98 -0.26 -2.19
CA VAL A 168 9.20 1.13 -2.62
C VAL A 168 9.33 2.05 -1.43
N GLN A 169 8.51 1.87 -0.39
CA GLN A 169 8.57 2.67 0.83
C GLN A 169 9.92 2.57 1.53
N ASN A 170 10.53 1.38 1.50
CA ASN A 170 11.84 1.15 2.10
C ASN A 170 13.01 1.58 1.21
N ALA A 171 12.80 1.71 -0.11
CA ALA A 171 13.86 2.01 -1.06
C ALA A 171 14.11 3.50 -1.29
N VAL A 172 13.19 4.37 -0.88
CA VAL A 172 13.22 5.81 -1.18
C VAL A 172 13.24 6.64 0.09
N GLY A 173 13.82 7.83 0.01
CA GLY A 173 13.77 8.81 1.10
C GLY A 173 12.34 9.32 1.33
N TYR A 174 12.07 9.84 2.52
CA TYR A 174 10.73 10.33 2.91
C TYR A 174 10.19 11.42 1.96
N GLU A 175 11.07 12.31 1.48
CA GLU A 175 10.75 13.38 0.53
C GLU A 175 10.13 12.85 -0.77
N ASP A 176 10.59 11.68 -1.21
CA ASP A 176 10.17 11.01 -2.44
C ASP A 176 9.12 9.91 -2.19
N LEU A 177 8.74 9.65 -0.93
CA LEU A 177 7.89 8.53 -0.54
C LEU A 177 6.50 8.61 -1.19
N GLY A 178 5.85 9.76 -1.07
CA GLY A 178 4.51 9.98 -1.63
C GLY A 178 4.49 9.84 -3.15
N VAL A 179 5.52 10.40 -3.81
CA VAL A 179 5.66 10.34 -5.28
C VAL A 179 6.02 8.93 -5.76
N SER A 180 6.83 8.20 -5.00
CA SER A 180 7.24 6.84 -5.37
C SER A 180 6.09 5.84 -5.20
N VAL A 181 5.35 5.90 -4.09
CA VAL A 181 4.19 5.02 -3.85
C VAL A 181 3.09 5.29 -4.87
N SER A 182 2.76 6.56 -5.11
CA SER A 182 1.80 6.94 -6.15
C SER A 182 2.30 6.56 -7.55
N GLY A 183 3.60 6.68 -7.81
CA GLY A 183 4.26 6.22 -9.03
C GLY A 183 4.06 4.72 -9.29
N ILE A 184 4.28 3.87 -8.27
CA ILE A 184 3.98 2.43 -8.38
C ILE A 184 2.50 2.18 -8.68
N GLY A 185 1.60 2.92 -8.02
CA GLY A 185 0.16 2.86 -8.29
C GLY A 185 -0.19 3.28 -9.73
N TYR A 186 0.48 4.30 -10.25
CA TYR A 186 0.33 4.78 -11.63
C TYR A 186 0.79 3.72 -12.64
N PHE A 187 2.00 3.18 -12.51
CA PHE A 187 2.49 2.11 -13.40
C PHE A 187 1.63 0.86 -13.34
N ARG A 188 1.13 0.49 -12.16
CA ARG A 188 0.16 -0.59 -12.00
C ARG A 188 -1.12 -0.30 -12.80
N SER A 189 -1.62 0.92 -12.74
CA SER A 189 -2.85 1.33 -13.44
C SER A 189 -2.66 1.40 -14.95
N LEU A 190 -1.51 1.93 -15.41
CA LEU A 190 -1.08 1.86 -16.81
C LEU A 190 -0.97 0.40 -17.30
N GLY A 191 -0.39 -0.47 -16.49
CA GLY A 191 -0.28 -1.90 -16.78
C GLY A 191 -1.66 -2.51 -16.99
N ARG A 192 -2.63 -2.21 -16.12
CA ARG A 192 -4.00 -2.71 -16.26
C ARG A 192 -4.63 -2.30 -17.60
N THR A 193 -4.55 -1.02 -17.96
CA THR A 193 -5.20 -0.51 -19.18
C THR A 193 -4.53 -1.02 -20.44
N LEU A 194 -3.20 -0.95 -20.51
CA LEU A 194 -2.44 -1.45 -21.66
C LEU A 194 -2.50 -2.98 -21.76
N GLY A 195 -2.47 -3.68 -20.62
CA GLY A 195 -2.60 -5.13 -20.54
C GLY A 195 -3.91 -5.63 -21.15
N ILE A 196 -5.04 -5.05 -20.76
CA ILE A 196 -6.34 -5.39 -21.36
C ILE A 196 -6.34 -5.11 -22.86
N ALA A 197 -5.79 -3.98 -23.31
CA ALA A 197 -5.78 -3.61 -24.71
C ALA A 197 -4.92 -4.54 -25.57
N VAL A 198 -3.70 -4.85 -25.13
CA VAL A 198 -2.76 -5.73 -25.85
C VAL A 198 -3.27 -7.16 -25.87
N VAL A 199 -3.62 -7.71 -24.71
CA VAL A 199 -4.14 -9.09 -24.61
C VAL A 199 -5.45 -9.24 -25.38
N GLY A 200 -6.32 -8.23 -25.32
CA GLY A 200 -7.56 -8.19 -26.11
C GLY A 200 -7.34 -8.08 -27.62
N SER A 201 -6.30 -7.36 -28.04
CA SER A 201 -5.92 -7.29 -29.46
C SER A 201 -5.40 -8.64 -29.95
N VAL A 202 -4.59 -9.33 -29.15
CA VAL A 202 -4.15 -10.70 -29.45
C VAL A 202 -5.35 -11.62 -29.56
N PHE A 203 -6.28 -11.59 -28.59
CA PHE A 203 -7.50 -12.37 -28.63
C PHE A 203 -8.32 -12.12 -29.91
N ALA A 204 -8.55 -10.86 -30.28
CA ALA A 204 -9.32 -10.53 -31.48
C ALA A 204 -8.67 -11.03 -32.78
N VAL A 205 -7.33 -10.92 -32.88
CA VAL A 205 -6.58 -11.44 -34.04
C VAL A 205 -6.64 -12.96 -34.10
N ARG A 206 -6.44 -13.65 -32.97
CA ARG A 206 -6.51 -15.11 -32.90
C ARG A 206 -7.91 -15.63 -33.19
N LEU A 207 -8.93 -14.98 -32.65
CA LEU A 207 -10.32 -15.33 -32.90
C LEU A 207 -10.67 -15.19 -34.38
N GLY A 208 -10.28 -14.08 -35.03
CA GLY A 208 -10.51 -13.91 -36.47
C GLY A 208 -9.78 -14.96 -37.33
N HIS A 209 -8.58 -15.36 -36.93
CA HIS A 209 -7.84 -16.42 -37.62
C HIS A 209 -8.51 -17.79 -37.46
N ASN A 210 -8.84 -18.17 -36.22
CA ASN A 210 -9.40 -19.48 -35.90
C ASN A 210 -10.83 -19.63 -36.47
N LEU A 211 -11.65 -18.56 -36.47
CA LEU A 211 -12.95 -18.58 -37.13
C LEU A 211 -12.84 -18.74 -38.65
N ALA A 212 -11.81 -18.16 -39.27
CA ALA A 212 -11.58 -18.30 -40.71
C ALA A 212 -11.09 -19.70 -41.09
N GLU A 213 -10.29 -20.35 -40.23
CA GLU A 213 -9.86 -21.75 -40.42
C GLU A 213 -11.02 -22.74 -40.28
N GLU A 214 -11.93 -22.48 -39.35
CA GLU A 214 -13.12 -23.32 -39.09
C GLU A 214 -14.30 -23.02 -40.05
N GLU A 215 -14.11 -22.13 -41.05
CA GLU A 215 -15.15 -21.63 -41.96
C GLU A 215 -16.41 -21.09 -41.24
N ALA A 216 -16.27 -20.68 -39.99
CA ALA A 216 -17.37 -20.24 -39.14
C ALA A 216 -17.69 -18.76 -39.42
N THR A 217 -18.87 -18.48 -39.99
CA THR A 217 -19.39 -17.12 -40.14
C THR A 217 -20.27 -16.74 -38.96
N SER A 218 -19.67 -16.44 -37.82
CA SER A 218 -20.40 -15.91 -36.67
C SER A 218 -20.21 -14.40 -36.57
N ASP A 219 -21.31 -13.64 -36.53
CA ASP A 219 -21.30 -12.35 -35.83
C ASP A 219 -20.83 -12.61 -34.39
N LEU A 220 -20.10 -11.64 -33.80
CA LEU A 220 -19.57 -11.71 -32.42
C LEU A 220 -20.69 -11.64 -31.35
N ASP A 221 -21.86 -12.22 -31.62
CA ASP A 221 -22.93 -12.41 -30.66
C ASP A 221 -22.67 -13.70 -29.85
N ILE A 222 -22.67 -13.56 -28.54
CA ILE A 222 -22.39 -14.64 -27.57
C ILE A 222 -23.38 -15.80 -27.75
N ALA A 223 -24.64 -15.51 -28.09
CA ALA A 223 -25.65 -16.54 -28.31
C ALA A 223 -25.39 -17.33 -29.61
N ALA A 224 -24.92 -16.64 -30.65
CA ALA A 224 -24.57 -17.27 -31.93
C ALA A 224 -23.29 -18.11 -31.81
N LEU A 225 -22.28 -17.62 -31.10
CA LEU A 225 -21.03 -18.34 -30.79
C LEU A 225 -21.28 -19.65 -30.02
N ARG A 226 -22.26 -19.67 -29.11
CA ARG A 226 -22.63 -20.89 -28.37
C ARG A 226 -23.41 -21.91 -29.20
N ALA A 227 -24.10 -21.46 -30.25
CA ALA A 227 -24.94 -22.31 -31.09
C ALA A 227 -24.14 -23.06 -32.16
N ASP A 228 -22.96 -22.56 -32.52
CA ASP A 228 -22.06 -23.15 -33.51
C ASP A 228 -20.86 -23.84 -32.81
N PRO A 229 -20.77 -25.18 -32.84
CA PRO A 229 -19.65 -25.92 -32.24
C PRO A 229 -18.28 -25.50 -32.79
N ALA A 230 -18.17 -25.19 -34.08
CA ALA A 230 -16.91 -24.79 -34.70
C ALA A 230 -16.46 -23.40 -34.22
N ALA A 231 -17.42 -22.47 -34.08
CA ALA A 231 -17.16 -21.15 -33.51
C ALA A 231 -16.76 -21.23 -32.02
N LEU A 232 -17.37 -22.14 -31.25
CA LEU A 232 -17.04 -22.35 -29.84
C LEU A 232 -15.64 -22.94 -29.63
N ASP A 233 -15.22 -23.87 -30.50
CA ASP A 233 -13.87 -24.43 -30.49
C ASP A 233 -12.83 -23.37 -30.89
N ALA A 234 -13.09 -22.60 -31.95
CA ALA A 234 -12.26 -21.46 -32.35
C ALA A 234 -12.12 -20.42 -31.22
N TYR A 235 -13.21 -20.12 -30.53
CA TYR A 235 -13.21 -19.21 -29.38
C TYR A 235 -12.38 -19.73 -28.21
N THR A 236 -12.56 -21.01 -27.87
CA THR A 236 -11.84 -21.68 -26.77
C THR A 236 -10.33 -21.70 -27.04
N LEU A 237 -9.92 -22.02 -28.27
CA LEU A 237 -8.52 -22.00 -28.70
C LEU A 237 -7.95 -20.57 -28.60
N SER A 238 -8.70 -19.57 -29.06
CA SER A 238 -8.28 -18.17 -29.04
C SER A 238 -8.07 -17.63 -27.62
N ILE A 239 -8.93 -18.00 -26.67
CA ILE A 239 -8.76 -17.66 -25.26
C ILE A 239 -7.51 -18.33 -24.69
N ARG A 240 -7.29 -19.61 -25.03
CA ARG A 240 -6.13 -20.35 -24.54
C ARG A 240 -4.82 -19.72 -25.03
N GLU A 241 -4.76 -19.32 -26.30
CA GLU A 241 -3.62 -18.60 -26.88
C GLU A 241 -3.43 -17.21 -26.27
N MET A 242 -4.52 -16.49 -26.00
CA MET A 242 -4.50 -15.21 -25.31
C MET A 242 -3.89 -15.34 -23.89
N TYR A 243 -4.21 -16.42 -23.16
CA TYR A 243 -3.63 -16.67 -21.84
C TYR A 243 -2.12 -16.89 -21.87
N LEU A 244 -1.54 -17.42 -22.96
CA LEU A 244 -0.07 -17.51 -23.10
C LEU A 244 0.59 -16.12 -23.03
N GLY A 245 -0.06 -15.09 -23.60
CA GLY A 245 0.42 -13.72 -23.47
C GLY A 245 0.46 -13.25 -22.02
N SER A 246 -0.59 -13.57 -21.24
CA SER A 246 -0.65 -13.24 -19.81
C SER A 246 0.38 -14.02 -18.98
N VAL A 247 0.62 -15.29 -19.31
CA VAL A 247 1.69 -16.12 -18.73
C VAL A 247 3.06 -15.49 -19.01
N GLY A 248 3.31 -15.04 -20.24
CA GLY A 248 4.56 -14.36 -20.61
C GLY A 248 4.80 -13.09 -19.79
N LEU A 249 3.76 -12.26 -19.59
CA LEU A 249 3.84 -11.07 -18.74
C LEU A 249 4.19 -11.43 -17.28
N ALA A 250 3.52 -12.44 -16.72
CA ALA A 250 3.75 -12.86 -15.34
C ALA A 250 5.13 -13.50 -15.13
N LEU A 251 5.58 -14.37 -16.06
CA LEU A 251 6.92 -14.96 -16.03
C LEU A 251 8.01 -13.89 -16.18
N THR A 252 7.78 -12.86 -17.00
CA THR A 252 8.69 -11.72 -17.10
C THR A 252 8.75 -10.97 -15.78
N ALA A 253 7.61 -10.74 -15.12
CA ALA A 253 7.58 -10.11 -13.79
C ALA A 253 8.30 -10.97 -12.74
N PHE A 254 8.14 -12.30 -12.81
CA PHE A 254 8.86 -13.24 -11.96
C PHE A 254 10.37 -13.17 -12.21
N ALA A 255 10.83 -13.16 -13.46
CA ALA A 255 12.26 -13.00 -13.77
C ALA A 255 12.81 -11.66 -13.26
N LEU A 256 12.07 -10.56 -13.44
CA LEU A 256 12.47 -9.24 -12.95
C LEU A 256 12.55 -9.16 -11.41
N SER A 257 11.70 -9.91 -10.69
CA SER A 257 11.71 -9.89 -9.22
C SER A 257 13.01 -10.46 -8.62
N TRP A 258 13.73 -11.32 -9.35
CA TRP A 258 15.03 -11.84 -8.93
C TRP A 258 16.13 -10.78 -8.92
N PHE A 259 16.08 -9.83 -9.87
CA PHE A 259 17.04 -8.74 -9.99
C PHE A 259 16.85 -7.63 -8.95
N LEU A 260 15.74 -7.67 -8.19
CA LEU A 260 15.50 -6.72 -7.12
C LEU A 260 16.59 -6.85 -6.05
N ARG A 261 17.28 -5.75 -5.74
CA ARG A 261 18.20 -5.72 -4.60
C ARG A 261 17.40 -5.50 -3.32
N GLU A 262 17.60 -6.39 -2.33
CA GLU A 262 16.92 -6.28 -1.05
C GLU A 262 17.62 -5.21 -0.21
N ILE A 263 16.87 -4.15 0.11
CA ILE A 263 17.27 -3.13 1.08
C ILE A 263 16.71 -3.57 2.44
N PRO A 264 17.53 -3.66 3.50
CA PRO A 264 17.05 -4.08 4.82
C PRO A 264 15.91 -3.17 5.31
N LEU A 265 14.94 -3.74 6.02
CA LEU A 265 13.81 -2.99 6.56
C LEU A 265 14.29 -1.97 7.60
N GLN A 266 13.93 -0.69 7.40
CA GLN A 266 14.22 0.36 8.38
C GLN A 266 13.48 0.08 9.70
N PRO A 267 14.13 0.22 10.87
CA PRO A 267 13.47 0.07 12.16
C PRO A 267 12.30 1.06 12.28
N GLY A 268 11.07 0.55 12.43
CA GLY A 268 9.86 1.36 12.56
C GLY A 268 8.95 1.41 11.33
N ALA A 269 9.32 0.78 10.21
CA ALA A 269 8.40 0.59 9.08
C ALA A 269 7.28 -0.40 9.45
N THR A 270 6.11 0.11 9.86
CA THR A 270 4.92 -0.71 10.05
C THR A 270 4.43 -1.26 8.71
N PRO A 271 4.02 -2.54 8.62
CA PRO A 271 3.36 -3.07 7.43
C PRO A 271 2.13 -2.22 7.07
N PRO A 272 1.86 -1.96 5.78
CA PRO A 272 0.65 -1.24 5.40
C PRO A 272 -0.58 -2.02 5.89
N GLU A 273 -1.55 -1.31 6.49
CA GLU A 273 -2.85 -1.88 6.84
C GLU A 273 -3.50 -2.55 5.61
N PRO A 274 -4.28 -3.64 5.79
CA PRO A 274 -4.98 -4.29 4.69
C PRO A 274 -5.85 -3.25 3.97
N THR A 275 -5.45 -2.89 2.75
CA THR A 275 -6.20 -1.93 1.93
C THR A 275 -7.58 -2.48 1.61
N ASP A 276 -8.61 -1.74 2.02
CA ASP A 276 -10.00 -1.92 1.62
C ASP A 276 -10.11 -1.99 0.07
N PRO A 277 -10.65 -3.09 -0.50
CA PRO A 277 -10.77 -3.27 -1.94
C PRO A 277 -11.66 -2.24 -2.65
N LEU A 278 -12.42 -1.41 -1.91
CA LEU A 278 -13.28 -0.35 -2.45
C LEU A 278 -12.63 1.05 -2.46
N ARG A 279 -11.45 1.24 -1.86
CA ARG A 279 -10.78 2.55 -1.87
C ARG A 279 -10.05 2.81 -3.19
N THR A 280 -10.62 3.69 -3.99
CA THR A 280 -9.95 4.28 -5.15
C THR A 280 -8.94 5.33 -4.67
N ALA A 281 -7.66 5.07 -4.96
CA ALA A 281 -6.47 5.87 -4.65
C ALA A 281 -6.06 5.99 -3.16
N PRO A 282 -4.75 5.96 -2.84
CA PRO A 282 -4.27 6.52 -1.59
C PRO A 282 -4.62 8.01 -1.63
N VAL A 283 -5.44 8.47 -0.67
CA VAL A 283 -5.64 9.90 -0.45
C VAL A 283 -4.26 10.46 -0.15
N PRO A 284 -3.76 11.47 -0.90
CA PRO A 284 -2.51 12.12 -0.58
C PRO A 284 -2.70 12.82 0.76
N ARG A 285 -2.33 12.14 1.85
CA ARG A 285 -2.36 12.73 3.18
C ARG A 285 -1.15 13.62 3.32
N THR A 286 -1.39 14.88 3.66
CA THR A 286 -0.30 15.79 4.01
C THR A 286 0.31 15.35 5.35
N SER A 287 1.59 15.67 5.59
CA SER A 287 2.31 15.32 6.82
C SER A 287 1.60 15.79 8.10
N ILE A 288 0.71 16.79 7.99
CA ILE A 288 -0.14 17.30 9.06
C ILE A 288 -1.25 16.31 9.43
N GLU A 289 -1.89 15.65 8.47
CA GLU A 289 -2.98 14.68 8.73
C GLU A 289 -2.45 13.38 9.37
N GLU A 290 -1.22 12.98 9.06
CA GLU A 290 -0.59 11.82 9.70
C GLU A 290 -0.12 12.14 11.12
N VAL A 291 0.35 13.38 11.36
CA VAL A 291 0.61 13.89 12.71
C VAL A 291 -0.69 14.05 13.50
N GLU A 292 -1.77 14.54 12.89
CA GLU A 292 -3.11 14.57 13.50
C GLU A 292 -3.61 13.16 13.82
N ARG A 293 -3.34 12.16 12.98
CA ARG A 293 -3.64 10.76 13.31
C ARG A 293 -2.80 10.25 14.47
N ILE A 294 -1.51 10.57 14.54
CA ILE A 294 -0.62 10.21 15.67
C ILE A 294 -1.07 10.92 16.94
N LEU A 295 -1.51 12.19 16.85
CA LEU A 295 -2.09 12.97 17.95
C LEU A 295 -3.48 12.43 18.36
N SER A 296 -4.30 12.02 17.40
CA SER A 296 -5.60 11.37 17.63
C SER A 296 -5.41 9.99 18.27
N ALA A 297 -4.36 9.27 17.87
CA ALA A 297 -3.92 8.03 18.50
C ALA A 297 -3.23 8.27 19.85
N ALA A 298 -2.64 9.45 20.10
CA ALA A 298 -2.17 9.88 21.40
C ALA A 298 -3.33 10.19 22.37
N GLY A 299 -4.57 10.30 21.87
CA GLY A 299 -5.78 10.20 22.69
C GLY A 299 -6.04 8.80 23.26
N ASN A 300 -5.30 7.77 22.82
CA ASN A 300 -5.43 6.41 23.33
C ASN A 300 -4.59 6.26 24.61
N ARG A 301 -5.27 6.13 25.77
CA ARG A 301 -4.65 6.05 27.11
C ARG A 301 -3.53 5.00 27.19
N GLU A 302 -3.63 3.92 26.41
CA GLU A 302 -2.64 2.85 26.31
C GLU A 302 -1.32 3.30 25.64
N ALA A 303 -1.42 4.12 24.58
CA ALA A 303 -0.26 4.62 23.84
C ALA A 303 0.54 5.63 24.67
N LEU A 304 -0.15 6.53 25.39
CA LEU A 304 0.48 7.47 26.33
C LEU A 304 1.21 6.74 27.46
N ARG A 305 0.59 5.69 28.04
CA ARG A 305 1.25 4.84 29.04
C ARG A 305 2.54 4.23 28.48
N GLY A 306 2.48 3.61 27.30
CA GLY A 306 3.64 2.99 26.66
C GLY A 306 4.77 3.98 26.30
N LEU A 307 4.44 5.24 25.99
CA LEU A 307 5.43 6.28 25.76
C LEU A 307 6.18 6.66 27.06
N PHE A 308 5.44 6.97 28.13
CA PHE A 308 6.06 7.37 29.40
C PHE A 308 6.81 6.24 30.09
N THR A 309 6.43 4.97 29.88
CA THR A 309 7.24 3.82 30.31
C THR A 309 8.62 3.85 29.65
N ARG A 310 8.68 4.02 28.32
CA ARG A 310 9.95 4.06 27.58
C ARG A 310 10.81 5.26 27.95
N ILE A 311 10.20 6.42 28.19
CA ILE A 311 10.92 7.61 28.67
C ILE A 311 11.54 7.35 30.06
N ALA A 312 10.81 6.69 30.96
CA ALA A 312 11.32 6.35 32.28
C ALA A 312 12.49 5.36 32.22
N GLU A 313 12.40 4.34 31.35
CA GLU A 313 13.45 3.35 31.10
C GLU A 313 14.72 3.99 30.52
N ASP A 314 14.61 4.83 29.48
CA ASP A 314 15.77 5.54 28.89
C ASP A 314 16.40 6.52 29.89
N ALA A 315 15.59 7.17 30.71
CA ALA A 315 16.07 8.03 31.78
C ALA A 315 16.70 7.25 32.94
N GLY A 316 16.52 5.93 33.04
CA GLY A 316 16.97 5.13 34.18
C GLY A 316 16.21 5.43 35.48
N VAL A 317 14.98 5.92 35.39
CA VAL A 317 14.17 6.37 36.53
C VAL A 317 13.07 5.35 36.81
N ARG A 318 13.04 4.81 38.04
CA ARG A 318 11.99 3.86 38.48
C ARG A 318 10.75 4.58 38.98
N LEU A 319 10.02 5.24 38.07
CA LEU A 319 8.74 5.89 38.34
C LEU A 319 7.66 5.36 37.40
N PRO A 320 6.40 5.23 37.86
CA PRO A 320 5.32 4.83 36.98
C PRO A 320 4.96 5.95 36.00
N PRO A 321 4.36 5.61 34.85
CA PRO A 321 4.09 6.54 33.75
C PRO A 321 3.35 7.82 34.17
N ARG A 322 2.37 7.70 35.07
CA ARG A 322 1.58 8.82 35.61
C ARG A 322 2.42 9.84 36.40
N ALA A 323 3.40 9.35 37.16
CA ALA A 323 4.28 10.19 37.97
C ALA A 323 5.32 10.89 37.08
N CYS A 324 5.82 10.20 36.05
CA CYS A 324 6.67 10.80 35.02
C CYS A 324 5.95 11.92 34.26
N TRP A 325 4.72 11.67 33.81
CA TRP A 325 3.89 12.69 33.15
C TRP A 325 3.72 13.92 34.05
N LEU A 326 3.29 13.73 35.31
CA LEU A 326 3.04 14.83 36.24
C LEU A 326 4.31 15.63 36.58
N LEU A 327 5.48 14.98 36.72
CA LEU A 327 6.76 15.65 36.93
C LEU A 327 7.16 16.54 35.76
N ILE A 328 7.02 16.03 34.53
CA ILE A 328 7.34 16.81 33.33
C ILE A 328 6.39 18.00 33.19
N THR A 329 5.10 17.80 33.49
CA THR A 329 4.11 18.89 33.50
C THR A 329 4.43 19.94 34.57
N ALA A 330 4.74 19.52 35.81
CA ALA A 330 5.07 20.41 36.93
C ALA A 330 6.41 21.14 36.79
N LEU A 331 7.31 20.67 35.94
CA LEU A 331 8.57 21.35 35.64
C LEU A 331 8.35 22.61 34.80
N ARG A 332 7.32 22.61 33.95
CA ARG A 332 7.01 23.73 33.04
C ARG A 332 6.12 24.77 33.69
N GLU A 333 5.22 24.33 34.55
CA GLU A 333 4.33 25.19 35.33
C GLU A 333 4.55 24.93 36.82
N SER A 334 5.22 25.86 37.50
CA SER A 334 5.44 25.78 38.94
C SER A 334 5.09 27.12 39.61
N PRO A 335 4.16 27.14 40.59
CA PRO A 335 3.36 26.02 41.11
C PRO A 335 2.32 25.50 40.11
N LEU A 336 2.16 24.17 40.03
CA LEU A 336 1.20 23.52 39.14
C LEU A 336 -0.17 23.47 39.82
N ASP A 337 -1.15 24.20 39.30
CA ASP A 337 -2.53 24.18 39.78
C ASP A 337 -3.22 22.86 39.38
N LEU A 338 -3.52 22.02 40.37
CA LEU A 338 -4.07 20.68 40.16
C LEU A 338 -5.53 20.72 39.71
N GLU A 339 -6.29 21.75 40.10
CA GLU A 339 -7.71 21.90 39.75
C GLU A 339 -7.84 22.31 38.28
N ARG A 340 -7.05 23.30 37.86
CA ARG A 340 -6.97 23.69 36.44
C ARG A 340 -6.42 22.57 35.57
N LEU A 341 -5.46 21.80 36.06
CA LEU A 341 -4.93 20.64 35.33
C LEU A 341 -6.01 19.57 35.10
N GLY A 342 -6.84 19.28 36.10
CA GLY A 342 -7.94 18.33 35.96
C GLY A 342 -9.01 18.77 34.96
N GLN A 343 -9.20 20.08 34.76
CA GLN A 343 -10.18 20.63 33.82
C GLN A 343 -9.71 20.60 32.35
N ARG A 344 -8.39 20.74 32.11
CA ARG A 344 -7.82 20.77 30.74
C ARG A 344 -7.20 19.44 30.29
N SER A 345 -6.97 18.50 31.21
CA SER A 345 -6.32 17.23 30.89
C SER A 345 -7.34 16.14 30.55
N VAL A 346 -7.00 15.29 29.59
CA VAL A 346 -7.73 14.05 29.25
C VAL A 346 -7.57 12.97 30.35
N VAL A 347 -6.71 13.21 31.34
CA VAL A 347 -6.41 12.30 32.46
C VAL A 347 -7.39 12.52 33.62
N ASP A 348 -8.06 11.45 34.04
CA ASP A 348 -9.04 11.47 35.13
C ASP A 348 -8.41 12.02 36.44
N ALA A 349 -9.16 12.83 37.18
CA ALA A 349 -8.68 13.49 38.41
C ALA A 349 -8.16 12.51 39.48
N SER A 350 -8.72 11.30 39.53
CA SER A 350 -8.24 10.23 40.43
C SER A 350 -6.80 9.80 40.11
N ILE A 351 -6.44 9.71 38.82
CA ILE A 351 -5.09 9.35 38.36
C ILE A 351 -4.10 10.45 38.71
N ILE A 352 -4.52 11.72 38.58
CA ILE A 352 -3.71 12.87 39.00
C ILE A 352 -3.47 12.79 40.52
N GLY A 353 -4.49 12.51 41.32
CA GLY A 353 -4.37 12.31 42.77
C GLY A 353 -3.33 11.25 43.14
N TYR A 354 -3.42 10.06 42.55
CA TYR A 354 -2.44 8.99 42.78
C TYR A 354 -1.01 9.38 42.37
N ALA A 355 -0.85 10.12 41.28
CA ALA A 355 0.45 10.59 40.84
C ALA A 355 1.02 11.62 41.82
N VAL A 356 0.20 12.52 42.37
CA VAL A 356 0.62 13.49 43.40
C VAL A 356 1.05 12.76 44.67
N ASP A 357 0.23 11.84 45.19
CA ASP A 357 0.54 11.07 46.40
C ASP A 357 1.88 10.33 46.26
N GLU A 358 2.12 9.76 45.09
CA GLU A 358 3.35 9.02 44.79
C GLU A 358 4.59 9.92 44.71
N LEU A 359 4.47 11.13 44.13
CA LEU A 359 5.55 12.10 44.09
C LEU A 359 5.86 12.69 45.46
N GLU A 360 4.85 12.91 46.31
CA GLU A 360 5.04 13.37 47.68
C GLU A 360 5.69 12.30 48.56
N THR A 361 5.23 11.05 48.46
CA THR A 361 5.79 9.91 49.21
C THR A 361 7.27 9.71 48.90
N ARG A 362 7.68 9.98 47.66
CA ARG A 362 9.07 9.88 47.21
C ARG A 362 9.89 11.16 47.41
N GLY A 363 9.31 12.21 48.01
CA GLY A 363 9.98 13.49 48.26
C GLY A 363 10.30 14.31 47.00
N LEU A 364 9.69 14.00 45.86
CA LEU A 364 9.93 14.66 44.56
C LEU A 364 9.06 15.92 44.38
N ALA A 365 7.92 15.99 45.06
CA ALA A 365 7.04 17.16 45.04
C ALA A 365 6.43 17.42 46.42
N ARG A 366 5.90 18.63 46.61
CA ARG A 366 5.18 19.03 47.82
C ARG A 366 3.95 19.86 47.43
N ARG A 367 2.79 19.54 48.00
CA ARG A 367 1.60 20.39 47.88
C ARG A 367 1.75 21.69 48.68
N THR A 368 1.41 22.79 48.03
CA THR A 368 1.37 24.14 48.60
C THR A 368 0.01 24.74 48.28
N GLY A 369 -0.95 24.62 49.20
CA GLY A 369 -2.35 25.00 48.93
C GLY A 369 -2.97 24.13 47.83
N ALA A 370 -3.54 24.76 46.80
CA ALA A 370 -4.10 24.08 45.62
C ALA A 370 -3.04 23.67 44.56
N GLY A 371 -1.77 24.07 44.75
CA GLY A 371 -0.70 23.85 43.78
C GLY A 371 0.30 22.76 44.19
N LEU A 372 0.96 22.15 43.20
CA LEU A 372 2.08 21.23 43.37
C LEU A 372 3.41 21.94 43.05
N VAL A 373 4.38 21.88 43.96
CA VAL A 373 5.73 22.44 43.78
C VAL A 373 6.76 21.32 43.79
N LEU A 374 7.66 21.30 42.80
CA LEU A 374 8.74 20.33 42.73
C LEU A 374 9.85 20.64 43.74
N THR A 375 10.34 19.61 44.42
CA THR A 375 11.55 19.69 45.27
C THR A 375 12.80 19.81 44.39
N GLY A 376 13.97 20.08 44.99
CA GLY A 376 15.23 20.13 44.24
C GLY A 376 15.54 18.80 43.52
N GLU A 377 15.26 17.67 44.19
CA GLU A 377 15.38 16.33 43.61
C GLU A 377 14.34 16.08 42.52
N GLY A 378 13.07 16.48 42.74
CA GLY A 378 12.02 16.40 41.73
C GLY A 378 12.32 17.17 40.44
N ARG A 379 12.91 18.36 40.55
CA ARG A 379 13.35 19.13 39.37
C ARG A 379 14.48 18.44 38.62
N ALA A 380 15.44 17.84 39.32
CA ALA A 380 16.53 17.11 38.67
C ALA A 380 15.99 15.91 37.88
N VAL A 381 15.11 15.11 38.49
CA VAL A 381 14.46 13.96 37.85
C VAL A 381 13.58 14.41 36.67
N ALA A 382 12.78 15.46 36.83
CA ALA A 382 11.94 15.97 35.75
C ALA A 382 12.77 16.50 34.57
N THR A 383 13.92 17.12 34.85
CA THR A 383 14.85 17.60 33.82
C THR A 383 15.46 16.43 33.05
N GLN A 384 15.85 15.37 33.74
CA GLN A 384 16.37 14.14 33.15
C GLN A 384 15.32 13.45 32.26
N LEU A 385 14.08 13.33 32.72
CA LEU A 385 12.96 12.79 31.94
C LEU A 385 12.67 13.65 30.70
N THR A 386 12.71 14.98 30.83
CA THR A 386 12.50 15.90 29.71
C THR A 386 13.63 15.80 28.67
N ALA A 387 14.88 15.65 29.12
CA ALA A 387 16.03 15.45 28.25
C ALA A 387 15.96 14.11 27.50
N SER A 388 15.59 13.03 28.19
CA SER A 388 15.36 11.71 27.61
C SER A 388 14.27 11.76 26.54
N ARG A 389 13.10 12.35 26.86
CA ARG A 389 12.01 12.57 25.90
C ARG A 389 12.47 13.34 24.66
N ARG A 390 13.25 14.41 24.84
CA ARG A 390 13.81 15.19 23.72
C ARG A 390 14.83 14.43 22.89
N ARG A 391 15.61 13.51 23.47
CA ARG A 391 16.50 12.61 22.71
C ARG A 391 15.67 11.61 21.92
N MET A 392 14.70 10.97 22.56
CA MET A 392 13.83 9.99 21.91
C MET A 392 13.07 10.59 20.72
N LEU A 393 12.49 11.79 20.89
CA LEU A 393 11.85 12.52 19.79
C LEU A 393 12.84 12.91 18.69
N ARG A 394 14.08 13.29 19.05
CA ARG A 394 15.14 13.58 18.08
C ARG A 394 15.62 12.34 17.33
N ASP A 395 15.65 11.17 17.95
CA ASP A 395 16.02 9.92 17.25
C ASP A 395 14.94 9.52 16.25
N VAL A 396 13.66 9.70 16.59
CA VAL A 396 12.55 9.49 15.64
C VAL A 396 12.62 10.49 14.47
N VAL A 397 13.06 11.72 14.76
CA VAL A 397 13.18 12.80 13.78
C VAL A 397 14.57 12.86 13.13
N GLY A 398 15.52 12.00 13.51
CA GLY A 398 16.94 12.12 13.15
C GLY A 398 17.23 12.04 11.65
N THR A 399 16.31 11.51 10.86
CA THR A 399 16.32 11.49 9.39
C THR A 399 15.71 12.73 8.72
N TRP A 400 15.03 13.60 9.47
CA TRP A 400 14.29 14.78 8.98
C TRP A 400 15.14 16.07 9.04
N ALA A 401 16.21 16.07 9.84
CA ALA A 401 16.90 17.28 10.26
C ALA A 401 17.62 18.04 9.12
N THR A 402 17.90 17.43 7.96
CA THR A 402 18.73 18.06 6.94
C THR A 402 17.99 19.04 6.01
N ALA A 403 16.66 19.06 5.97
CA ALA A 403 15.92 19.85 4.97
C ALA A 403 15.18 21.09 5.52
N GLU A 404 14.55 21.02 6.71
CA GLU A 404 13.72 22.13 7.24
C GLU A 404 13.78 22.24 8.77
N HIS A 405 14.82 22.90 9.30
CA HIS A 405 15.03 23.02 10.76
C HIS A 405 13.87 23.75 11.48
N ALA A 406 13.33 24.82 10.89
CA ALA A 406 12.32 25.66 11.55
C ALA A 406 10.94 24.98 11.68
N THR A 407 10.51 24.23 10.66
CA THR A 407 9.22 23.53 10.66
C THR A 407 9.22 22.37 11.67
N VAL A 408 10.36 21.67 11.78
CA VAL A 408 10.53 20.53 12.69
C VAL A 408 10.56 20.96 14.15
N GLU A 409 11.24 22.06 14.49
CA GLU A 409 11.22 22.59 15.86
C GLU A 409 9.81 23.03 16.28
N ALA A 410 9.08 23.73 15.42
CA ALA A 410 7.70 24.13 15.69
C ALA A 410 6.75 22.94 15.89
N LEU A 411 6.96 21.84 15.14
CA LEU A 411 6.20 20.59 15.29
C LEU A 411 6.53 19.88 16.61
N LEU A 412 7.81 19.81 16.99
CA LEU A 412 8.24 19.24 18.27
C LEU A 412 7.65 20.02 19.45
N GLU A 413 7.58 21.35 19.36
CA GLU A 413 6.95 22.19 20.39
C GLU A 413 5.44 21.98 20.50
N ARG A 414 4.74 21.76 19.38
CA ARG A 414 3.30 21.44 19.37
C ARG A 414 3.03 20.07 20.00
N LEU A 415 3.78 19.05 19.60
CA LEU A 415 3.69 17.71 20.19
C LEU A 415 3.95 17.74 21.70
N ASP A 416 4.92 18.54 22.13
CA ASP A 416 5.24 18.70 23.54
C ASP A 416 4.07 19.30 24.34
N ARG A 417 3.40 20.32 23.78
CA ARG A 417 2.20 20.95 24.38
C ARG A 417 1.01 19.98 24.45
N ALA A 418 0.74 19.26 23.37
CA ALA A 418 -0.33 18.27 23.30
C ALA A 418 -0.16 17.16 24.36
N LEU A 419 1.07 16.63 24.52
CA LEU A 419 1.38 15.59 25.50
C LEU A 419 1.24 16.04 26.96
N THR A 420 1.36 17.34 27.23
CA THR A 420 1.15 17.93 28.56
C THR A 420 -0.29 18.39 28.80
N GLY A 421 -1.21 18.23 27.82
CA GLY A 421 -2.63 18.56 27.96
C GLY A 421 -2.95 20.05 27.88
N GLN A 422 -2.32 20.79 26.96
CA GLN A 422 -2.50 22.24 26.80
C GLN A 422 -3.24 22.67 25.51
N ASP A 423 -3.68 21.75 24.65
CA ASP A 423 -4.36 22.12 23.41
C ASP A 423 -5.84 22.42 23.66
N ASP A 424 -6.11 23.64 24.13
CA ASP A 424 -7.41 24.32 23.97
C ASP A 424 -7.29 25.86 24.03
N LEU A 425 -6.21 26.42 23.45
CA LEU A 425 -6.15 27.85 23.16
C LEU A 425 -5.59 28.09 21.75
N PRO A 426 -6.39 28.65 20.81
CA PRO A 426 -5.82 29.24 19.61
C PRO A 426 -4.87 30.37 20.00
N PRO A 427 -3.80 30.64 19.23
CA PRO A 427 -2.92 31.75 19.51
C PRO A 427 -3.63 33.07 19.15
N GLY A 428 -3.97 33.86 20.17
CA GLY A 428 -4.47 35.24 20.04
C GLY A 428 -5.96 35.38 20.22
#